data_AF-W6M5E9-F1
#
_entry.id   AF-W6M5E9-F1
#
_cell.length_a   1.000
_cell.length_b   1.000
_cell.length_c   1.000
_cell.angle_alpha   90.00
_cell.angle_beta   90.00
_cell.angle_gamma   90.00
#
_symmetry.space_group_name_H-M   'P 1'
#
loop_
_entity.id
_entity.type
_entity.pdbx_description
1 polymer ?
#
loop_
_entity_poly.entity_id
_entity_poly.type
_entity_poly.pdbx_seq_one_letter_code
_entity_poly.pdbx_strand_id
1 'polypeptide(L)' 'MIHSPASDGSQEKTRVALEAMRAYFIATDQARPRQERQRLAREWLAAIRRLRSPNHTQ' A
#
# COMPACT_ATOMS: atom_id res chain seq x y z
N MET A 1 -26.80 39.19 9.70
CA MET A 1 -25.95 37.99 9.89
C MET A 1 -26.71 36.80 9.36
N ILE A 2 -26.40 36.32 8.15
CA ILE A 2 -27.03 35.11 7.62
C ILE A 2 -26.16 33.93 8.06
N HIS A 3 -26.56 33.26 9.14
CA HIS A 3 -26.02 31.96 9.48
C HIS A 3 -26.55 30.97 8.44
N SER A 4 -25.70 30.49 7.55
CA SER A 4 -26.01 29.37 6.65
C SER A 4 -25.89 28.06 7.45
N PRO A 5 -26.99 27.38 7.82
CA PRO A 5 -26.93 26.12 8.55
C PRO A 5 -26.61 24.92 7.65
N ALA A 6 -26.40 25.16 6.35
CA ALA A 6 -26.20 24.11 5.35
C ALA A 6 -24.74 23.65 5.19
N SER A 7 -23.76 24.36 5.76
CA SER A 7 -22.34 24.08 5.49
C SER A 7 -21.73 23.00 6.38
N ASP A 8 -22.30 22.74 7.56
CA ASP A 8 -21.66 21.90 8.58
C ASP A 8 -21.78 20.40 8.24
N GLY A 9 -22.99 19.96 7.85
CA GLY A 9 -23.24 18.57 7.46
C GLY A 9 -22.53 18.15 6.16
N SER A 10 -22.19 19.10 5.29
CA SER A 10 -21.43 18.80 4.06
C SER A 10 -19.93 18.67 4.34
N GLN A 11 -19.39 19.49 5.23
CA GLN A 11 -17.99 19.40 5.64
C GLN A 11 -17.73 18.13 6.46
N GLU A 12 -18.65 17.77 7.35
CA GLU A 12 -18.53 16.54 8.15
C GLU A 12 -18.56 15.28 7.26
N LYS A 13 -19.46 15.21 6.28
CA LYS A 13 -19.47 14.12 5.29
C LYS A 13 -18.18 14.04 4.48
N THR A 14 -17.61 15.20 4.12
CA THR A 14 -16.34 15.27 3.39
C THR A 14 -15.19 14.77 4.24
N ARG A 15 -15.16 15.13 5.53
CA ARG A 15 -14.17 14.65 6.49
C ARG A 15 -14.26 13.14 6.69
N VAL A 16 -15.45 12.60 6.87
CA VAL A 16 -15.68 11.15 7.00
C VAL A 16 -15.21 10.41 5.74
N ALA A 17 -15.49 10.94 4.55
CA ALA A 17 -15.03 10.34 3.30
C ALA A 17 -13.49 10.34 3.18
N LEU A 18 -12.83 11.43 3.58
CA LEU A 18 -11.36 11.54 3.60
C LEU A 18 -10.74 10.57 4.62
N GLU A 19 -11.32 10.44 5.81
CA GLU A 19 -10.86 9.50 6.84
C GLU A 19 -11.00 8.04 6.37
N ALA A 20 -12.13 7.69 5.73
CA ALA A 20 -12.34 6.37 5.16
C ALA A 20 -11.35 6.06 4.03
N MET A 21 -11.10 7.01 3.13
CA MET A 21 -10.08 6.86 2.08
C MET A 21 -8.70 6.65 2.69
N ARG A 22 -8.32 7.45 3.69
CA ARG A 22 -7.01 7.32 4.35
C ARG A 22 -6.85 5.96 5.04
N ALA A 23 -7.88 5.47 5.73
CA ALA A 23 -7.88 4.16 6.37
C ALA A 23 -7.75 3.03 5.34
N TYR A 24 -8.49 3.11 4.23
CA TYR A 24 -8.37 2.19 3.10
C TYR A 24 -6.94 2.16 2.55
N PHE A 25 -6.37 3.34 2.23
CA PHE A 25 -5.02 3.45 1.69
C PHE A 25 -3.98 2.86 2.64
N ILE A 26 -4.04 3.16 3.94
CA ILE A 26 -3.13 2.58 4.95
C ILE A 26 -3.26 1.05 5.00
N ALA A 27 -4.49 0.52 4.98
CA ALA A 27 -4.72 -0.92 5.00
C ALA A 27 -4.16 -1.61 3.74
N THR A 28 -4.37 -1.02 2.55
CA THR A 28 -3.83 -1.56 1.30
C THR A 28 -2.32 -1.37 1.14
N ASP A 29 -1.77 -0.25 1.62
CA ASP A 29 -0.34 0.07 1.61
C ASP A 29 0.46 -0.77 2.63
N GLN A 30 -0.19 -1.38 3.62
CA GLN A 30 0.48 -2.36 4.47
C GLN A 30 0.51 -3.77 3.89
N ALA A 31 -0.42 -4.09 2.98
CA ALA A 31 -0.59 -5.44 2.42
C ALA A 31 0.20 -5.64 1.11
N ARG A 32 0.06 -4.74 0.14
CA ARG A 32 0.73 -4.87 -1.18
C ARG A 32 2.26 -4.75 -1.11
N PRO A 33 2.84 -3.74 -0.43
CA PRO A 33 4.29 -3.61 -0.33
C PRO A 33 4.96 -4.78 0.37
N ARG A 34 4.28 -5.47 1.30
CA ARG A 34 4.85 -6.66 1.94
C ARG A 34 4.98 -7.85 0.98
N GLN A 35 3.92 -8.14 0.21
CA GLN A 35 3.95 -9.24 -0.76
C GLN A 35 4.98 -8.98 -1.86
N GLU A 36 5.02 -7.74 -2.39
CA GLU A 36 5.97 -7.35 -3.43
C GLU A 36 7.42 -7.43 -2.92
N ARG A 37 7.70 -6.93 -1.70
CA ARG A 37 9.03 -7.05 -1.07
C ARG A 37 9.44 -8.50 -0.86
N GLN A 38 8.51 -9.38 -0.42
CA GLN A 38 8.80 -10.80 -0.26
C GLN A 38 9.05 -11.51 -1.59
N ARG A 39 8.35 -11.10 -2.66
CA ARG A 39 8.58 -11.62 -4.00
C ARG A 39 9.96 -11.20 -4.51
N LEU A 40 10.29 -9.91 -4.43
CA LEU A 40 11.58 -9.38 -4.83
C LEU A 40 12.72 -10.01 -4.02
N ALA A 41 12.58 -10.18 -2.71
CA ALA A 41 13.58 -10.86 -1.88
C ALA A 41 13.83 -12.32 -2.32
N ARG A 42 12.76 -13.05 -2.69
CA ARG A 42 12.87 -14.41 -3.23
C ARG A 42 13.57 -14.45 -4.58
N GLU A 43 13.20 -13.54 -5.49
CA GLU A 43 13.82 -13.42 -6.81
C GLU A 43 15.31 -13.05 -6.70
N TRP A 44 15.65 -12.11 -5.81
CA TRP A 44 17.04 -11.74 -5.49
C TRP A 44 17.84 -12.92 -4.93
N LEU A 45 17.30 -13.66 -3.95
CA LEU A 45 17.96 -14.85 -3.41
C LEU A 45 18.16 -15.94 -4.49
N ALA A 46 17.17 -16.15 -5.35
CA ALA A 46 17.26 -17.09 -6.46
C ALA A 46 18.33 -16.68 -7.48
N ALA A 47 18.42 -15.38 -7.81
CA ALA A 47 19.44 -14.85 -8.69
C ALA A 47 20.85 -15.03 -8.11
N ILE A 48 21.05 -14.73 -6.82
CA ILE A 48 22.33 -14.93 -6.13
C ILE A 48 22.72 -16.42 -6.11
N ARG A 49 21.76 -17.32 -5.85
CA ARG A 49 22.01 -18.77 -5.90
C ARG A 49 22.45 -19.22 -7.29
N ARG A 50 21.81 -18.75 -8.35
CA ARG A 50 22.21 -19.03 -9.73
C ARG A 50 23.61 -18.50 -10.03
N LEU A 51 23.92 -17.28 -9.60
CA LEU A 51 25.23 -16.66 -9.78
C LEU A 51 26.33 -17.42 -9.02
N ARG A 52 26.02 -17.97 -7.84
CA ARG A 52 26.94 -18.75 -7.01
C ARG A 52 27.06 -20.21 -7.43
N SER A 53 26.07 -20.74 -8.14
CA SER A 53 26.10 -22.07 -8.77
C SER A 53 26.22 -21.95 -10.29
N PRO A 54 27.26 -21.29 -10.85
CA PRO A 54 27.40 -21.20 -12.29
C PRO A 54 27.70 -22.56 -12.95
N ASN A 55 27.91 -23.64 -12.19
CA ASN A 55 28.24 -24.97 -12.72
C ASN A 55 27.79 -26.12 -11.79
N HIS A 56 26.56 -26.61 -11.93
CA HIS A 56 26.25 -28.03 -11.67
C HIS A 56 25.32 -28.56 -12.76
N THR A 57 25.67 -28.24 -13.99
CA THR A 57 25.28 -28.99 -15.18
C THR A 57 26.54 -29.75 -15.62
N GLN A 58 26.36 -31.05 -15.79
CA GLN A 58 27.32 -32.05 -16.24
C GLN A 58 28.15 -31.62 -17.45
#